data_AF-A0A368GMN3-F1
#
_entry.id   AF-A0A368GMN3-F1
#
_cell.length_a   1.000
_cell.length_b   1.000
_cell.length_c   1.000
_cell.angle_alpha   90.00
_cell.angle_beta   90.00
_cell.angle_gamma   90.00
#
_symmetry.space_group_name_H-M   'P 1'
#
loop_
_entity.id
_entity.type
_entity.pdbx_description
1 polymer ?
#
loop_
_entity_poly.entity_id
_entity_poly.type
_entity_poly.pdbx_seq_one_letter_code
_entity_poly.pdbx_strand_id
1 'polypeptide(L)'
;MLVAQDCGGYGSEGTDTSMNRMNPCRHGSCRVTNDYGFERLECRCLPQFTGLYCDKLATGATIFELIYYSPVIALVAVLLFVACCFRRVEGVK
;
A
#
# COMPACT_ATOMS: atom_id res chain seq x y z
N MET A 1 -28.18 -3.47 8.25
CA MET A 1 -27.91 -2.17 8.90
C MET A 1 -27.20 -1.31 7.86
N LEU A 2 -27.89 -0.30 7.31
CA LEU A 2 -27.29 0.64 6.36
C LEU A 2 -26.67 1.76 7.20
N VAL A 3 -25.35 1.74 7.36
CA VAL A 3 -24.61 2.81 8.05
C VAL A 3 -24.27 3.87 7.00
N ALA A 4 -24.57 5.14 7.28
CA ALA A 4 -24.14 6.25 6.42
C ALA A 4 -22.61 6.24 6.35
N GLN A 5 -22.06 6.03 5.16
CA GLN A 5 -20.61 5.97 4.92
C GLN A 5 -20.14 7.38 4.56
N ASP A 6 -19.31 7.99 5.41
CA ASP A 6 -18.82 9.34 5.22
C ASP A 6 -17.28 9.35 5.31
N CYS A 7 -16.63 9.88 4.28
CA CYS A 7 -15.18 10.04 4.25
C CYS A 7 -14.69 11.16 5.19
N GLY A 8 -15.60 11.96 5.76
CA GLY A 8 -15.30 13.17 6.51
C GLY A 8 -15.24 14.36 5.54
N GLY A 9 -16.23 15.24 5.61
CA GLY A 9 -16.41 16.34 4.66
C GLY A 9 -15.27 17.37 4.63
N TYR A 10 -15.11 18.01 3.47
CA TYR A 10 -14.25 19.16 3.20
C TYR A 10 -14.75 20.35 4.04
N GLY A 11 -14.29 20.47 5.29
CA GLY A 11 -14.80 21.44 6.27
C GLY A 11 -14.76 20.97 7.73
N SER A 12 -14.35 19.74 8.03
CA SER A 12 -14.00 19.36 9.40
C SER A 12 -12.66 19.99 9.80
N GLU A 13 -12.73 21.22 10.29
CA GLU A 13 -11.74 21.77 11.21
C GLU A 13 -11.63 20.83 12.41
N GLY A 14 -10.53 20.10 12.49
CA GLY A 14 -10.13 19.44 13.72
C GLY A 14 -9.93 17.95 13.57
N THR A 15 -8.64 17.58 13.64
CA THR A 15 -8.10 16.28 14.07
C THR A 15 -8.08 15.18 13.01
N ASP A 16 -6.88 15.00 12.46
CA ASP A 16 -6.33 13.71 12.04
C ASP A 16 -7.24 12.85 11.17
N THR A 17 -7.27 13.19 9.88
CA THR A 17 -7.87 12.41 8.77
C THR A 17 -7.48 10.92 8.72
N SER A 18 -6.52 10.48 9.55
CA SER A 18 -6.15 9.07 9.75
C SER A 18 -7.07 8.30 10.71
N MET A 19 -7.91 8.97 11.53
CA MET A 19 -8.76 8.35 12.55
C MET A 19 -10.27 8.59 12.34
N ASN A 20 -10.73 8.68 11.09
CA ASN A 20 -12.17 8.68 10.82
C ASN A 20 -12.76 7.27 11.10
N ARG A 21 -13.44 7.11 12.23
CA ARG A 21 -14.15 5.85 12.62
C ARG A 21 -15.30 5.47 11.69
N MET A 22 -15.78 6.43 10.89
CA MET A 22 -16.83 6.22 9.89
C MET A 22 -16.25 6.00 8.49
N ASN A 23 -14.92 6.01 8.34
CA ASN A 23 -14.27 5.71 7.07
C ASN A 23 -14.52 4.24 6.69
N PRO A 24 -15.23 3.97 5.59
CA PRO A 24 -15.50 2.61 5.16
C PRO A 24 -14.27 1.94 4.51
N CYS A 25 -13.24 2.69 4.11
CA CYS A 25 -12.03 2.16 3.48
C CYS A 25 -11.04 1.71 4.57
N ARG A 26 -10.81 0.40 4.68
CA ARG A 26 -9.95 -0.18 5.72
C ARG A 26 -8.45 0.07 5.48
N HIS A 27 -8.02 -0.03 4.23
CA HIS A 27 -6.62 0.16 3.82
C HIS A 27 -6.50 1.00 2.56
N GLY A 28 -6.58 2.32 2.70
CA GLY A 28 -6.52 3.24 1.58
C GLY A 28 -7.07 4.62 1.92
N SER A 29 -7.21 5.46 0.90
CA SER A 29 -7.87 6.75 1.04
C SER A 29 -9.34 6.67 0.63
N CYS A 30 -10.17 7.42 1.34
CA CYS A 30 -11.60 7.56 1.09
C CYS A 30 -11.84 8.86 0.33
N ARG A 31 -12.63 8.81 -0.73
CA ARG A 31 -13.07 9.99 -1.47
C ARG A 31 -14.54 9.86 -1.83
N VAL A 32 -15.25 10.98 -1.81
CA VAL A 32 -16.60 11.07 -2.39
C VAL A 32 -16.46 11.76 -3.75
N THR A 33 -16.89 11.09 -4.82
CA THR A 33 -16.99 11.68 -6.16
C THR A 33 -18.44 12.06 -6.43
N ASN A 34 -18.67 13.23 -7.04
CA ASN A 34 -19.99 13.59 -7.52
C ASN A 34 -20.06 13.28 -9.01
N ASP A 35 -20.66 12.14 -9.35
CA ASP A 35 -20.87 11.72 -10.73
C ASP A 35 -22.36 11.91 -11.07
N TYR A 36 -22.66 12.85 -11.97
CA TYR A 36 -24.02 13.14 -12.44
C TYR A 36 -25.03 13.55 -11.35
N GLY A 37 -24.57 14.21 -10.27
CA GLY A 37 -25.42 14.67 -9.17
C GLY A 37 -25.59 13.66 -8.04
N PHE A 38 -24.98 12.48 -8.14
CA PHE A 38 -24.94 11.50 -7.06
C PHE A 38 -23.56 11.48 -6.40
N GLU A 39 -23.54 11.58 -5.07
CA GLU A 39 -22.34 11.39 -4.28
C GLU A 39 -22.04 9.89 -4.16
N ARG A 40 -20.97 9.45 -4.83
CA ARG A 40 -20.50 8.08 -4.82
C ARG A 40 -19.24 7.98 -3.96
N LEU A 41 -19.26 7.04 -3.03
CA LEU A 41 -18.10 6.68 -2.24
C LEU A 41 -17.11 5.86 -3.09
N GLU A 42 -15.87 6.31 -3.15
CA GLU A 42 -14.76 5.67 -3.84
C GLU A 42 -13.58 5.46 -2.88
N CYS A 43 -13.20 4.21 -2.66
CA CYS A 43 -11.98 3.86 -1.92
C CYS A 43 -10.81 3.66 -2.88
N ARG A 44 -9.71 4.39 -2.67
CA ARG A 44 -8.43 4.14 -3.35
C ARG A 44 -7.54 3.29 -2.46
N CYS A 45 -7.43 2.01 -2.79
CA CYS A 45 -6.70 1.05 -1.99
C CYS A 45 -5.19 1.20 -2.13
N LEU A 46 -4.48 0.84 -1.06
CA LEU A 46 -3.04 0.56 -1.14
C LEU A 46 -2.80 -0.63 -2.09
N PRO A 47 -1.64 -0.71 -2.76
CA PRO A 47 -1.38 -1.72 -3.80
C PRO A 47 -1.56 -3.17 -3.34
N GLN A 48 -1.35 -3.43 -2.04
CA GLN A 48 -1.48 -4.75 -1.44
C GLN A 48 -2.93 -5.12 -1.04
N PHE A 49 -3.89 -4.21 -1.20
CA PHE A 49 -5.29 -4.41 -0.84
C PHE A 49 -6.23 -4.10 -2.01
N THR A 50 -7.39 -4.74 -2.02
CA THR A 50 -8.43 -4.66 -3.05
C THR A 50 -9.81 -4.80 -2.41
N GLY A 51 -10.85 -4.76 -3.24
CA GLY A 51 -12.25 -4.78 -2.80
C GLY A 51 -12.81 -3.37 -2.70
N LEU A 52 -14.14 -3.27 -2.63
CA LEU A 52 -14.84 -1.98 -2.58
C LEU A 52 -14.42 -1.13 -1.38
N TYR A 53 -13.99 -1.79 -0.31
CA TYR A 53 -13.60 -1.18 0.97
C TYR A 53 -12.13 -1.44 1.34
N CYS A 54 -11.31 -1.92 0.40
CA CYS A 54 -9.90 -2.26 0.64
C CYS A 54 -9.71 -3.25 1.80
N ASP A 55 -10.65 -4.19 1.93
CA ASP A 55 -10.73 -5.20 2.99
C ASP A 55 -10.10 -6.54 2.58
N LYS A 56 -9.81 -6.73 1.28
CA LYS A 56 -9.24 -7.96 0.74
C LYS A 56 -7.78 -7.76 0.38
N LEU A 57 -6.91 -8.73 0.62
CA LEU A 57 -5.54 -8.68 0.12
C LEU A 57 -5.52 -8.90 -1.40
N ALA A 58 -4.70 -8.13 -2.09
CA ALA A 58 -4.41 -8.33 -3.50
C ALA A 58 -3.66 -9.66 -3.71
N THR A 59 -3.99 -10.40 -4.77
CA THR A 59 -3.25 -11.60 -5.14
C THR A 59 -1.79 -11.24 -5.46
N GLY A 60 -0.85 -11.76 -4.67
CA GLY A 60 0.58 -11.44 -4.83
C GLY A 60 1.06 -10.23 -4.00
N ALA A 61 0.24 -9.68 -3.11
CA ALA A 61 0.64 -8.63 -2.15
C ALA A 61 1.95 -8.94 -1.41
N THR A 62 2.11 -10.19 -0.97
CA THR A 62 3.32 -10.67 -0.27
C THR A 62 4.57 -10.65 -1.16
N ILE A 63 4.43 -10.86 -2.46
CA ILE A 63 5.54 -10.86 -3.41
C ILE A 63 6.03 -9.42 -3.65
N PHE A 64 5.12 -8.45 -3.78
CA PHE A 64 5.50 -7.04 -3.95
C PHE A 64 6.24 -6.49 -2.73
N GLU A 65 5.75 -6.78 -1.53
CA GLU A 65 6.43 -6.43 -0.26
C GLU A 65 7.84 -7.04 -0.21
N LEU A 66 7.94 -8.35 -0.51
CA LEU A 66 9.22 -9.06 -0.43
C LEU A 66 10.22 -8.65 -1.52
N ILE A 67 9.77 -8.17 -2.68
CA ILE A 67 10.66 -7.75 -3.77
C ILE A 67 11.06 -6.27 -3.63
N TYR A 68 10.12 -5.39 -3.28
CA TYR A 68 10.37 -3.94 -3.28
C TYR A 68 10.78 -3.38 -1.92
N TYR A 69 10.21 -3.89 -0.83
CA TYR A 69 10.45 -3.35 0.51
C TYR A 69 11.48 -4.17 1.30
N SER A 70 11.67 -5.45 0.96
CA SER A 70 12.65 -6.28 1.65
C SER A 70 14.09 -5.99 1.20
N PRO A 71 15.03 -5.79 2.15
CA PRO A 71 16.45 -5.58 1.81
C PRO A 71 17.14 -6.86 1.30
N VAL A 72 16.44 -8.00 1.26
CA VAL A 72 17.02 -9.31 0.92
C VAL A 72 17.64 -9.32 -0.48
N ILE A 73 16.99 -8.72 -1.48
CA ILE A 73 17.54 -8.69 -2.85
C ILE A 73 18.83 -7.86 -2.89
N ALA A 74 18.86 -6.71 -2.23
CA ALA A 74 20.04 -5.87 -2.14
C ALA A 74 21.20 -6.58 -1.41
N LEU A 75 20.89 -7.26 -0.29
CA LEU A 75 21.87 -8.03 0.47
C LEU A 75 22.45 -9.20 -0.35
N VAL A 76 21.61 -9.94 -1.07
CA VAL A 76 22.06 -11.03 -1.95
C VAL A 76 22.96 -10.49 -3.06
N ALA A 77 22.61 -9.37 -3.69
CA ALA A 77 23.42 -8.74 -4.73
C ALA A 77 24.82 -8.31 -4.19
N VAL A 78 24.86 -7.71 -3.00
CA VAL A 78 26.13 -7.34 -2.34
C VAL A 78 26.97 -8.58 -2.04
N LEU A 79 26.38 -9.64 -1.48
CA LEU A 79 27.10 -10.87 -1.18
C LEU A 79 27.66 -11.53 -2.45
N LEU A 80 26.89 -11.55 -3.54
CA LEU A 80 27.35 -12.05 -4.85
C LEU A 80 28.50 -11.21 -5.40
N PHE A 81 28.40 -9.88 -5.30
CA PHE A 81 29.46 -8.96 -5.74
C PHE A 81 30.75 -9.21 -4.96
N VAL A 82 30.67 -9.28 -3.63
CA VAL A 82 31.79 -9.55 -2.74
C VAL A 82 32.42 -10.92 -3.03
N ALA A 83 31.60 -11.96 -3.19
CA ALA A 83 32.09 -13.30 -3.55
C ALA A 83 32.79 -13.32 -4.92
N CYS A 84 32.26 -12.59 -5.91
CA CYS A 84 32.91 -12.42 -7.21
C CYS A 84 34.26 -11.71 -7.10
N CYS A 85 34.34 -10.64 -6.29
CA CYS A 85 35.59 -9.94 -6.03
C CYS A 85 36.61 -10.86 -5.36
N PHE A 86 36.23 -11.62 -4.34
CA PHE A 86 37.14 -12.57 -3.68
C PHE A 86 37.63 -13.67 -4.62
N ARG A 87 36.74 -14.26 -5.44
CA ARG A 87 37.15 -15.25 -6.45
C ARG A 87 38.10 -14.68 -7.50
N ARG A 88 37.95 -13.41 -7.88
CA ARG A 88 38.88 -12.72 -8.78
C ARG A 88 40.25 -12.51 -8.15
N VAL A 89 40.32 -12.26 -6.84
CA VAL A 89 41.59 -12.10 -6.11
C VAL A 89 42.30 -13.45 -5.93
N GLU A 90 41.57 -14.52 -5.64
CA GLU A 90 42.15 -15.86 -5.47
C GLU A 90 42.50 -16.55 -6.80
N GLY A 91 41.82 -16.20 -7.90
CA GLY A 91 42.12 -16.67 -9.25
C GLY A 91 43.28 -15.95 -9.95
N VAL A 92 43.82 -14.88 -9.35
CA VAL A 92 45.10 -14.29 -9.72
C VAL A 92 46.17 -14.91 -8.82
N LYS A 93 46.51 -16.16 -9.12
CA LYS A 93 47.66 -16.85 -8.55
C LYS A 93 48.32 -17.69 -9.62
#